data_AF-A0A7S0HPW0-F1
#
_entry.id   AF-A0A7S0HPW0-F1
#
_cell.length_a   1.000
_cell.length_b   1.000
_cell.length_c   1.000
_cell.angle_alpha   90.00
_cell.angle_beta   90.00
_cell.angle_gamma   90.00
#
_symmetry.space_group_name_H-M   'P 1'
#
loop_
_entity.id
_entity.type
_entity.pdbx_description
1 polymer ?
#
loop_
_entity_poly.entity_id
_entity_poly.type
_entity_poly.pdbx_seq_one_letter_code
_entity_poly.pdbx_strand_id
1 'polypeptide(L)'
;AAPPAPAAAEAEKKGGGKKKGKASKADKATVGAQFITQLSSLMATINGTGVHYVRCIKPNTSNLPAKFEMVHTAHQLRCAGVLEAIRVSRMAYPNRMPHASFVKRYALLAAGKWLEDNASG
;
A
#
# COMPACT_ATOMS: atom_id res chain seq x y z
N ALA A 1 -15.83 6.89 -7.13
CA ALA A 1 -16.75 5.86 -6.63
C ALA A 1 -16.24 5.43 -5.26
N ALA A 2 -16.97 5.77 -4.20
CA ALA A 2 -16.63 5.38 -2.83
C ALA A 2 -17.00 3.88 -2.63
N PRO A 3 -16.17 3.07 -1.96
CA PRO A 3 -16.58 1.73 -1.58
C PRO A 3 -17.61 1.79 -0.43
N PRO A 4 -18.60 0.88 -0.42
CA PRO A 4 -19.64 0.85 0.60
C PRO A 4 -19.09 0.40 1.96
N ALA A 5 -19.57 1.04 3.03
CA ALA A 5 -19.33 0.61 4.40
C ALA A 5 -19.88 -0.82 4.63
N PRO A 6 -19.15 -1.73 5.29
CA PRO A 6 -19.69 -3.03 5.62
C PRO A 6 -20.74 -2.89 6.74
N ALA A 7 -21.94 -3.37 6.41
CA ALA A 7 -23.08 -3.49 7.29
C ALA A 7 -22.75 -4.32 8.53
N ALA A 8 -23.26 -3.86 9.68
CA ALA A 8 -23.29 -4.62 10.91
C ALA A 8 -24.05 -5.95 10.69
N ALA A 9 -23.36 -7.07 10.91
CA ALA A 9 -24.00 -8.38 11.03
C ALA A 9 -24.16 -8.69 12.52
N GLU A 10 -25.38 -8.51 13.03
CA GLU A 10 -25.80 -8.98 14.33
C GLU A 10 -25.95 -10.51 14.29
N ALA A 11 -25.38 -11.21 15.26
CA ALA A 11 -25.61 -12.64 15.47
C ALA A 11 -26.41 -12.84 16.76
N GLU A 12 -27.65 -13.29 16.60
CA GLU A 12 -28.58 -13.64 17.68
C GLU A 12 -28.03 -14.73 18.62
N LYS A 13 -28.35 -14.58 19.92
CA LYS A 13 -28.00 -15.50 20.99
C LYS A 13 -29.23 -16.33 21.39
N LYS A 14 -29.23 -17.64 21.09
CA LYS A 14 -30.19 -18.60 21.68
C LYS A 14 -29.56 -19.32 22.88
N GLY A 15 -30.23 -19.24 24.02
CA GLY A 15 -29.80 -19.82 25.29
C GLY A 15 -30.08 -21.31 25.44
N GLY A 16 -29.43 -21.90 26.44
CA GLY A 16 -29.78 -23.22 27.00
C GLY A 16 -28.62 -23.91 27.71
N GLY A 17 -28.75 -24.14 29.03
CA GLY A 17 -28.01 -25.20 29.73
C GLY A 17 -26.97 -24.77 30.76
N LYS A 18 -27.39 -24.71 32.03
CA LYS A 18 -26.54 -24.58 33.21
C LYS A 18 -25.79 -25.90 33.47
N LYS A 19 -24.45 -25.92 33.36
CA LYS A 19 -23.59 -26.95 33.98
C LYS A 19 -22.42 -26.33 34.74
N LYS A 20 -22.33 -26.74 36.00
CA LYS A 20 -21.40 -26.35 37.06
C LYS A 20 -20.00 -26.92 36.76
N GLY A 21 -18.96 -26.13 36.98
CA GLY A 21 -17.62 -26.66 37.34
C GLY A 21 -16.60 -26.90 36.23
N LYS A 22 -15.96 -25.82 35.77
CA LYS A 22 -14.49 -25.67 35.66
C LYS A 22 -14.27 -24.26 35.14
N ALA A 23 -13.61 -23.39 35.90
CA ALA A 23 -13.04 -22.18 35.31
C ALA A 23 -12.02 -22.65 34.28
N SER A 24 -12.45 -22.75 33.02
CA SER A 24 -11.62 -23.17 31.91
C SER A 24 -10.52 -22.13 31.74
N LYS A 25 -9.30 -22.61 31.52
CA LYS A 25 -8.05 -21.89 31.24
C LYS A 25 -8.12 -20.87 30.07
N ALA A 26 -9.31 -20.50 29.60
CA ALA A 26 -9.59 -19.61 28.48
C ALA A 26 -9.49 -18.12 28.84
N ASP A 27 -9.54 -17.74 30.12
CA ASP A 27 -9.73 -16.33 30.53
C ASP A 27 -8.47 -15.49 30.72
N LYS A 28 -7.31 -15.92 30.20
CA LYS A 28 -6.11 -15.05 30.15
C LYS A 28 -5.40 -15.17 28.81
N ALA A 29 -6.12 -14.87 27.72
CA ALA A 29 -5.47 -14.58 26.45
C ALA A 29 -4.43 -13.47 26.69
N THR A 30 -3.16 -13.76 26.41
CA THR A 30 -2.09 -12.78 26.59
C THR A 30 -2.34 -11.57 25.69
N VAL A 31 -1.78 -10.41 26.04
CA VAL A 31 -1.85 -9.22 25.20
C VAL A 31 -1.35 -9.52 23.78
N GLY A 32 -0.32 -10.36 23.65
CA GLY A 32 0.18 -10.82 22.34
C GLY A 32 -0.83 -11.63 21.53
N ALA A 33 -1.56 -12.56 22.17
CA ALA A 33 -2.58 -13.36 21.47
C ALA A 33 -3.73 -12.49 20.97
N GLN A 34 -4.13 -11.48 21.76
CA GLN A 34 -5.14 -10.50 21.36
C GLN A 34 -4.64 -9.63 20.20
N PHE A 35 -3.40 -9.14 20.27
CA PHE A 35 -2.80 -8.34 19.21
C PHE A 35 -2.71 -9.09 17.88
N ILE A 36 -2.27 -10.37 17.90
CA ILE A 36 -2.22 -11.19 16.68
C ILE A 36 -3.62 -11.34 16.07
N THR A 37 -4.63 -11.64 16.89
CA THR A 37 -6.01 -11.79 16.42
C THR A 37 -6.53 -10.50 15.77
N GLN A 38 -6.29 -9.35 16.41
CA GLN A 38 -6.67 -8.03 15.89
C GLN A 38 -5.92 -7.69 14.60
N LEU A 39 -4.62 -7.96 14.54
CA LEU A 39 -3.79 -7.72 13.36
C LEU A 39 -4.24 -8.59 12.18
N SER A 40 -4.52 -9.87 12.40
CA SER A 40 -5.05 -10.77 11.37
C SER A 40 -6.38 -10.27 10.81
N SER A 41 -7.29 -9.83 11.69
CA SER A 41 -8.57 -9.25 11.27
C SER A 41 -8.37 -7.98 10.44
N LEU A 42 -7.45 -7.09 10.84
CA LEU A 42 -7.14 -5.88 10.10
C LEU A 42 -6.55 -6.18 8.71
N MET A 43 -5.62 -7.13 8.63
CA MET A 43 -4.99 -7.53 7.37
C MET A 43 -6.01 -8.12 6.40
N ALA A 44 -6.98 -8.90 6.89
CA ALA A 44 -8.07 -9.42 6.06
C ALA A 44 -8.88 -8.29 5.41
N THR A 45 -9.22 -7.25 6.18
CA THR A 45 -9.94 -6.08 5.66
C THR A 45 -9.12 -5.32 4.62
N ILE A 46 -7.85 -5.04 4.89
CA ILE A 46 -6.97 -4.31 3.96
C ILE A 46 -6.82 -5.07 2.64
N ASN A 47 -6.63 -6.40 2.70
CA ASN A 47 -6.49 -7.25 1.52
C ASN A 47 -7.75 -7.28 0.63
N GLY A 48 -8.92 -6.92 1.17
CA GLY A 48 -10.17 -6.76 0.41
C GLY A 48 -10.30 -5.41 -0.33
N THR A 49 -9.30 -4.53 -0.24
CA THR A 49 -9.34 -3.17 -0.83
C THR A 49 -8.26 -2.94 -1.88
N GLY A 50 -8.43 -1.89 -2.70
CA GLY A 50 -7.35 -1.34 -3.52
C GLY A 50 -6.38 -0.54 -2.65
N VAL A 51 -5.19 -1.08 -2.40
CA VAL A 51 -4.24 -0.49 -1.45
C VAL A 51 -3.40 0.62 -2.08
N HIS A 52 -3.31 1.75 -1.38
CA HIS A 52 -2.38 2.83 -1.69
C HIS A 52 -1.40 3.01 -0.53
N TYR A 53 -0.11 3.01 -0.82
CA TYR A 53 0.94 3.13 0.20
C TYR A 53 1.49 4.55 0.27
N VAL A 54 1.51 5.13 1.47
CA VAL A 54 2.16 6.41 1.76
C VAL A 54 3.27 6.15 2.79
N ARG A 55 4.49 6.60 2.48
CA ARG A 55 5.65 6.52 3.38
C ARG A 55 5.99 7.92 3.88
N CYS A 56 5.82 8.15 5.17
CA CYS A 56 6.22 9.40 5.81
C CYS A 56 7.72 9.39 6.07
N ILE A 57 8.39 10.50 5.75
CA ILE A 57 9.84 10.68 5.95
C ILE A 57 10.08 11.88 6.85
N LYS A 58 10.86 11.68 7.91
CA LYS A 58 11.30 12.76 8.80
C LYS A 58 12.62 13.34 8.28
N PRO A 59 12.67 14.62 7.87
CA PRO A 59 13.85 15.18 7.21
C PRO A 59 15.03 15.40 8.15
N ASN A 60 14.78 15.62 9.44
CA ASN A 60 15.81 15.77 10.48
C ASN A 60 15.28 15.36 11.84
N THR A 61 16.15 14.95 12.75
CA THR A 61 15.78 14.52 14.11
C THR A 61 15.40 15.68 15.04
N SER A 62 15.94 16.88 14.79
CA SER A 62 15.78 18.07 15.62
C SER A 62 14.44 18.82 15.47
N ASN A 63 13.54 18.36 14.59
CA ASN A 63 12.28 19.03 14.27
C ASN A 63 12.42 20.48 13.77
N LEU A 64 13.53 20.79 13.08
CA LEU A 64 13.77 22.12 12.53
C LEU A 64 13.22 22.24 11.11
N PRO A 65 12.57 23.35 10.74
CA PRO A 65 12.18 23.60 9.35
C PRO A 65 13.43 23.75 8.48
N ALA A 66 13.30 23.39 7.19
CA ALA A 66 14.36 23.52 6.17
C ALA A 66 15.71 22.81 6.48
N LYS A 67 15.81 22.03 7.55
CA LYS A 67 16.98 21.20 7.87
C LYS A 67 16.79 19.79 7.30
N PHE A 68 17.80 19.29 6.58
CA PHE A 68 17.78 17.95 6.00
C PHE A 68 19.01 17.14 6.42
N GLU A 69 18.78 15.96 6.99
CA GLU A 69 19.79 15.00 7.42
C GLU A 69 19.80 13.80 6.46
N MET A 70 20.74 13.84 5.51
CA MET A 70 20.81 12.86 4.41
C MET A 70 20.99 11.42 4.91
N VAL A 71 21.90 11.19 5.87
CA VAL A 71 22.19 9.84 6.38
C VAL A 71 20.96 9.24 7.08
N HIS A 72 20.27 10.05 7.89
CA HIS A 72 19.06 9.64 8.59
C HIS A 72 17.91 9.33 7.60
N THR A 73 17.72 10.19 6.61
CA THR A 73 16.71 9.97 5.56
C THR A 73 17.02 8.75 4.72
N ALA A 74 18.27 8.55 4.32
CA ALA A 74 18.69 7.37 3.56
C ALA A 74 18.46 6.07 4.34
N HIS A 75 18.70 6.07 5.65
CA HIS A 75 18.37 4.94 6.51
C HIS A 75 16.86 4.66 6.55
N GLN A 76 16.02 5.70 6.71
CA GLN A 76 14.56 5.55 6.65
C GLN A 76 14.10 4.93 5.32
N LEU A 77 14.65 5.37 4.18
CA LEU A 77 14.29 4.83 2.87
C LEU A 77 14.58 3.34 2.73
N ARG A 78 15.70 2.87 3.30
CA ARG A 78 16.04 1.43 3.34
C ARG A 78 15.09 0.67 4.25
N CYS A 79 14.92 1.12 5.50
CA CYS A 79 14.07 0.42 6.48
C CYS A 79 12.58 0.42 6.09
N ALA A 80 12.11 1.46 5.39
CA ALA A 80 10.74 1.54 4.89
C ALA A 80 10.51 0.73 3.60
N GLY A 81 11.55 0.09 3.05
CA GLY A 81 11.48 -0.72 1.84
C GLY A 81 11.30 0.08 0.55
N VAL A 82 11.63 1.39 0.55
CA VAL A 82 11.42 2.26 -0.62
C VAL A 82 12.38 1.88 -1.75
N LEU A 83 13.63 1.54 -1.42
CA LEU A 83 14.62 1.15 -2.43
C LEU A 83 14.24 -0.18 -3.09
N GLU A 84 13.72 -1.11 -2.30
CA GLU A 84 13.24 -2.41 -2.74
C GLU A 84 11.99 -2.26 -3.62
N ALA A 85 11.05 -1.39 -3.23
CA ALA A 85 9.89 -1.06 -4.04
C ALA A 85 10.29 -0.44 -5.39
N ILE A 86 11.28 0.46 -5.41
CA ILE A 86 11.83 1.01 -6.66
C ILE A 86 12.44 -0.10 -7.51
N ARG A 87 13.21 -1.02 -6.90
CA ARG A 87 13.83 -2.14 -7.61
C ARG A 87 12.80 -3.04 -8.29
N VAL A 88 11.73 -3.41 -7.57
CA VAL A 88 10.62 -4.20 -8.13
C VAL A 88 9.89 -3.41 -9.22
N SER A 89 9.61 -2.14 -8.98
CA SER A 89 8.94 -1.25 -9.95
C SER A 89 9.69 -1.18 -11.27
N ARG A 90 11.03 -1.06 -11.24
CA ARG A 90 11.87 -1.04 -12.44
C ARG A 90 11.78 -2.32 -13.29
N MET A 91 11.55 -3.47 -12.67
CA MET A 91 11.34 -4.74 -13.39
C MET A 91 10.00 -4.78 -14.13
N ALA A 92 9.04 -3.93 -13.75
CA ALA A 92 7.68 -3.93 -14.28
C ALA A 92 7.43 -2.88 -15.40
N TYR A 93 8.47 -2.16 -15.84
CA TYR A 93 8.37 -1.03 -16.79
C TYR A 93 7.34 0.01 -16.32
N PRO A 94 7.67 0.80 -15.28
CA PRO A 94 6.68 1.61 -14.56
C PRO A 94 6.24 2.85 -15.36
N ASN A 95 7.06 3.29 -16.31
CA ASN A 95 6.73 4.40 -17.20
C ASN A 95 5.92 3.87 -18.38
N ARG A 96 4.59 4.04 -18.32
CA ARG A 96 3.67 3.74 -19.41
C ARG A 96 3.05 5.02 -19.92
N MET A 97 2.96 5.14 -21.24
CA MET A 97 2.41 6.31 -21.90
C MET A 97 1.45 5.85 -22.99
N PRO A 98 0.25 6.45 -23.11
CA PRO A 98 -0.63 6.19 -24.25
C PRO A 98 0.04 6.54 -25.58
N HIS A 99 -0.24 5.77 -26.63
CA HIS A 99 0.40 5.92 -27.94
C HIS A 99 0.27 7.35 -28.51
N ALA A 100 -0.93 7.95 -28.45
CA ALA A 100 -1.15 9.31 -28.95
C ALA A 100 -0.25 10.35 -28.25
N SER A 101 -0.07 10.24 -26.93
CA SER A 101 0.82 11.10 -26.15
C SER A 101 2.29 10.86 -26.49
N PHE A 102 2.66 9.60 -26.76
CA PHE A 102 4.01 9.23 -27.19
C PHE A 102 4.35 9.86 -28.54
N VAL A 103 3.50 9.66 -29.56
CA VAL A 103 3.70 10.23 -30.90
C VAL A 103 3.77 11.75 -30.82
N LYS A 104 2.82 12.40 -30.14
CA LYS A 104 2.83 13.86 -29.98
C LYS A 104 4.12 14.36 -29.32
N ARG A 105 4.64 13.65 -28.32
CA ARG A 105 5.85 14.06 -27.58
C ARG A 105 7.14 13.83 -28.36
N TYR A 106 7.21 12.78 -29.18
CA TYR A 106 8.46 12.33 -29.80
C TYR A 106 8.48 12.45 -31.34
N ALA A 107 7.42 12.95 -31.98
CA ALA A 107 7.35 13.13 -33.44
C ALA A 107 8.53 13.92 -34.01
N LEU A 108 9.00 14.96 -33.31
CA LEU A 108 10.14 15.77 -33.74
C LEU A 108 11.46 14.98 -33.78
N LEU A 109 11.61 13.94 -32.94
CA LEU A 109 12.79 13.08 -32.97
C LEU A 109 12.79 12.13 -34.18
N ALA A 110 11.62 11.89 -34.78
CA ALA A 110 11.42 10.97 -35.90
C ALA A 110 11.39 11.70 -37.26
N ALA A 111 11.50 13.04 -37.26
CA ALA A 111 11.26 13.90 -38.40
C ALA A 111 12.17 13.67 -39.62
N GLY A 112 13.27 12.92 -39.49
CA GLY A 112 14.17 12.59 -40.60
C GLY A 112 13.80 11.35 -41.42
N LYS A 113 12.90 10.46 -40.94
CA LYS A 113 12.55 9.21 -41.65
C LYS A 113 11.07 8.82 -41.55
N TRP A 114 10.36 9.23 -40.49
CA TRP A 114 8.95 8.87 -40.27
C TRP A 114 7.93 9.78 -40.98
N LEU A 115 8.33 11.01 -41.33
CA LEU A 115 7.46 11.97 -42.01
C LEU A 115 7.28 11.64 -43.50
N GLU A 116 8.27 11.04 -44.15
CA GLU A 116 8.18 10.65 -45.57
C GLU A 116 7.24 9.45 -45.78
N ASP A 117 7.31 8.44 -44.89
CA ASP A 117 6.50 7.22 -44.99
C ASP A 117 5.02 7.41 -44.60
N ASN A 118 4.67 8.46 -43.83
CA ASN A 118 3.30 8.71 -43.37
C ASN A 118 2.61 9.93 -44.02
N ALA A 119 3.31 10.68 -44.89
CA ALA A 119 2.71 11.79 -45.64
C ALA A 119 2.09 11.37 -46.99
N SER A 120 2.14 10.07 -47.32
CA SER A 120 1.64 9.50 -48.59
C SER A 120 0.38 8.62 -48.44
N GLY A 121 -0.35 8.74 -47.32
CA GLY A 121 -1.63 8.05 -47.07
C GLY A 121 -2.77 9.02 -46.77
#